data_AF-A0A2G6QLL7-F1
#
_entry.id   AF-A0A2G6QLL7-F1
#
_cell.length_a   1.000
_cell.length_b   1.000
_cell.length_c   1.000
_cell.angle_alpha   90.00
_cell.angle_beta   90.00
_cell.angle_gamma   90.00
#
_symmetry.space_group_name_H-M   'P 1'
#
loop_
_entity.id
_entity.type
_entity.pdbx_description
1 polymer ?
#
loop_
_entity_poly.entity_id
_entity_poly.type
_entity_poly.pdbx_seq_one_letter_code
_entity_poly.pdbx_strand_id
1 'polypeptide(L)'
;MRKWEGFAVLFVFWSLLNSGSINSLTPDSEKESEEGYYLLLHDRFEKDGWEVELLDTARDADYLSPVEKDVILSLNAVRTNPKKFAELYVRPVSKKFKGKIMVESGGRNIQTREGVKAVHLLYRKLRNTKKLPIQQPSRGLSRAAEDHALDQAKTGRVG
;
A
#
# COMPACT_ATOMS: atom_id res chain seq x y z
N MET A 1 -14.74 -18.88 16.43
CA MET A 1 -13.34 -18.91 15.93
C MET A 1 -13.12 -17.65 15.09
N ARG A 2 -12.17 -16.80 15.51
CA ARG A 2 -11.91 -15.47 14.96
C ARG A 2 -11.10 -15.61 13.67
N LYS A 3 -11.73 -15.33 12.52
CA LYS A 3 -11.08 -15.15 11.22
C LYS A 3 -10.80 -13.66 11.01
N TRP A 4 -9.66 -13.19 11.47
CA TRP A 4 -9.10 -11.87 11.13
C TRP A 4 -7.59 -12.05 11.16
N GLU A 5 -6.86 -11.40 10.24
CA GLU A 5 -5.47 -10.90 10.34
C GLU A 5 -4.89 -10.53 8.96
N GLY A 6 -5.52 -10.89 7.82
CA GLY A 6 -5.03 -10.52 6.48
C GLY A 6 -5.43 -9.13 5.94
N PHE A 7 -6.47 -8.49 6.50
CA PHE A 7 -7.05 -7.27 5.93
C PHE A 7 -6.53 -5.95 6.53
N ALA A 8 -5.80 -6.00 7.66
CA ALA A 8 -5.45 -4.78 8.40
C ALA A 8 -4.44 -3.88 7.67
N VAL A 9 -3.55 -4.44 6.85
CA VAL A 9 -2.53 -3.66 6.13
C VAL A 9 -3.12 -2.96 4.91
N LEU A 10 -4.03 -3.62 4.19
CA LEU A 10 -4.77 -3.05 3.06
C LEU A 10 -5.77 -1.98 3.52
N PHE A 11 -6.42 -2.16 4.68
CA PHE A 11 -7.36 -1.16 5.21
C PHE A 11 -6.66 0.13 5.67
N VAL A 12 -5.47 0.02 6.25
CA VAL A 12 -4.68 1.20 6.66
C VAL A 12 -4.19 1.98 5.44
N PHE A 13 -3.81 1.30 4.34
CA PHE A 13 -3.49 1.95 3.08
C PHE A 13 -4.73 2.59 2.42
N TRP A 14 -5.86 1.89 2.41
CA TRP A 14 -7.15 2.36 1.88
C TRP A 14 -7.69 3.61 2.60
N SER A 15 -7.62 3.63 3.92
CA SER A 15 -8.08 4.74 4.76
C SER A 15 -7.19 5.98 4.68
N LEU A 16 -5.90 5.80 4.35
CA LEU A 16 -4.98 6.92 4.20
C LEU A 16 -5.12 7.66 2.87
N LEU A 17 -5.62 6.99 1.83
CA LEU A 17 -5.68 7.52 0.47
C LEU A 17 -7.06 8.03 0.02
N ASN A 18 -8.15 7.62 0.67
CA ASN A 18 -9.50 8.05 0.26
C ASN A 18 -9.99 9.25 1.07
N SER A 19 -10.01 10.43 0.45
CA SER A 19 -10.71 11.65 0.91
C SER A 19 -11.96 11.89 0.07
N GLY A 20 -12.82 10.87 0.01
CA GLY A 20 -14.09 10.91 -0.69
C GLY A 20 -15.09 10.00 0.01
N SER A 21 -16.25 10.56 0.33
CA SER A 21 -17.40 9.89 0.95
C SER A 21 -17.73 8.55 0.30
N ILE A 22 -18.01 7.51 1.10
CA ILE A 22 -18.67 6.29 0.61
C ILE A 22 -19.80 5.96 1.57
N ASN A 23 -21.02 6.31 1.18
CA ASN A 23 -22.22 5.75 1.78
C ASN A 23 -22.43 4.33 1.23
N SER A 24 -22.62 3.40 2.17
CA SER A 24 -23.36 2.13 2.09
C SER A 24 -23.25 1.28 0.82
N LEU A 25 -22.51 0.17 0.87
CA LEU A 25 -22.89 -1.08 0.17
C LEU A 25 -22.37 -2.32 0.92
N THR A 26 -23.30 -3.23 1.22
CA THR A 26 -23.12 -4.59 1.73
C THR A 26 -22.70 -5.56 0.60
N PRO A 27 -22.23 -6.79 0.92
CA PRO A 27 -21.25 -7.52 0.14
C PRO A 27 -21.87 -8.44 -0.92
N ASP A 28 -21.88 -8.00 -2.18
CA ASP A 28 -22.14 -8.85 -3.36
C ASP A 28 -21.24 -8.48 -4.58
N SER A 29 -20.17 -7.68 -4.40
CA SER A 29 -19.46 -7.00 -5.50
C SER A 29 -18.00 -7.42 -5.75
N GLU A 30 -17.58 -8.62 -5.32
CA GLU A 30 -16.16 -9.00 -5.33
C GLU A 30 -15.51 -9.00 -6.74
N LYS A 31 -16.26 -9.11 -7.83
CA LYS A 31 -15.69 -9.13 -9.20
C LYS A 31 -15.65 -7.78 -9.93
N GLU A 32 -16.53 -6.84 -9.62
CA GLU A 32 -16.50 -5.48 -10.20
C GLU A 32 -15.60 -4.52 -9.41
N SER A 33 -15.15 -4.93 -8.22
CA SER A 33 -14.38 -4.07 -7.32
C SER A 33 -12.88 -4.07 -7.56
N GLU A 34 -12.28 -4.99 -8.31
CA GLU A 34 -10.83 -4.99 -8.45
C GLU A 34 -10.34 -3.99 -9.52
N GLU A 35 -10.92 -4.00 -10.73
CA GLU A 35 -10.53 -3.08 -11.83
C GLU A 35 -10.66 -1.60 -11.46
N GLY A 36 -11.72 -1.25 -10.74
CA GLY A 36 -11.96 0.13 -10.28
C GLY A 36 -10.94 0.63 -9.24
N TYR A 37 -10.24 -0.26 -8.54
CA TYR A 37 -9.23 0.12 -7.54
C TYR A 37 -7.84 0.29 -8.18
N TYR A 38 -7.53 -0.46 -9.23
CA TYR A 38 -6.24 -0.40 -9.93
C TYR A 38 -6.04 0.92 -10.72
N LEU A 39 -7.12 1.44 -11.31
CA LEU A 39 -7.07 2.73 -12.03
C LEU A 39 -6.73 3.90 -11.07
N LEU A 40 -7.13 3.80 -9.80
CA LEU A 40 -6.96 4.89 -8.84
C LEU A 40 -5.50 5.18 -8.50
N LEU A 41 -4.62 4.16 -8.47
CA LEU A 41 -3.22 4.39 -8.13
C LEU A 41 -2.45 5.02 -9.28
N HIS A 42 -2.68 4.53 -10.51
CA HIS A 42 -2.07 5.04 -11.72
C HIS A 42 -2.42 6.52 -11.92
N ASP A 43 -3.71 6.84 -11.98
CA ASP A 43 -4.23 8.20 -12.16
C ASP A 43 -3.72 9.15 -11.07
N ARG A 44 -3.65 8.65 -9.83
CA ARG A 44 -3.14 9.45 -8.72
C ARG A 44 -1.66 9.74 -8.85
N PHE A 45 -0.85 8.76 -9.24
CA PHE A 45 0.58 8.95 -9.40
C PHE A 45 0.88 9.88 -10.58
N GLU A 46 0.15 9.76 -11.68
CA GLU A 46 0.22 10.71 -12.79
C GLU A 46 -0.11 12.13 -12.35
N LYS A 47 -1.23 12.30 -11.63
CA LYS A 47 -1.65 13.61 -11.09
C LYS A 47 -0.63 14.20 -10.11
N ASP A 48 0.02 13.35 -9.33
CA ASP A 48 1.10 13.73 -8.42
C ASP A 48 2.44 13.96 -9.15
N GLY A 49 2.46 13.87 -10.49
CA GLY A 49 3.60 14.15 -11.37
C GLY A 49 4.69 13.09 -11.32
N TRP A 50 4.33 11.82 -11.11
CA TRP A 50 5.26 10.69 -11.25
C TRP A 50 5.35 10.25 -12.70
N GLU A 51 6.53 9.77 -13.10
CA GLU A 51 6.76 9.17 -14.42
C GLU A 51 6.25 7.72 -14.41
N VAL A 52 4.93 7.54 -14.40
CA VAL A 52 4.30 6.23 -14.15
C VAL A 52 4.71 5.19 -15.18
N GLU A 53 4.77 5.56 -16.46
CA GLU A 53 5.23 4.68 -17.55
C GLU A 53 6.64 4.10 -17.31
N LEU A 54 7.53 4.85 -16.65
CA LEU A 54 8.88 4.39 -16.31
C LEU A 54 8.89 3.50 -15.06
N LEU A 55 8.00 3.76 -14.11
CA LEU A 55 7.95 3.10 -12.81
C LEU A 55 7.12 1.82 -12.82
N ASP A 56 6.11 1.73 -13.68
CA ASP A 56 5.20 0.59 -13.79
C ASP A 56 5.79 -0.52 -14.66
N THR A 57 6.88 -1.10 -14.18
CA THR A 57 7.59 -2.19 -14.84
C THR A 57 6.82 -3.51 -14.85
N ALA A 58 5.72 -3.61 -14.11
CA ALA A 58 4.99 -4.85 -13.85
C ALA A 58 3.67 -4.96 -14.64
N ARG A 59 3.23 -3.90 -15.32
CA ARG A 59 1.92 -3.86 -15.99
C ARG A 59 1.71 -5.02 -16.96
N ASP A 60 2.75 -5.36 -17.73
CA ASP A 60 2.72 -6.42 -18.74
C ASP A 60 3.02 -7.84 -18.19
N ALA A 61 3.31 -7.99 -16.89
CA ALA A 61 3.55 -9.30 -16.31
C ALA A 61 2.24 -10.12 -16.24
N ASP A 62 2.17 -11.23 -16.96
CA ASP A 62 0.99 -12.11 -17.04
C ASP A 62 0.80 -13.03 -15.82
N TYR A 63 1.82 -13.10 -14.96
CA TYR A 63 1.86 -13.97 -13.78
C TYR A 63 1.65 -13.21 -12.45
N LEU A 64 1.36 -11.91 -12.51
CA LEU A 64 1.08 -11.09 -11.34
C LEU A 64 -0.39 -10.67 -11.34
N SER A 65 -1.02 -10.77 -10.18
CA SER A 65 -2.29 -10.11 -9.92
C SER A 65 -2.13 -8.59 -10.03
N PRO A 66 -3.19 -7.83 -10.30
CA PRO A 66 -3.01 -6.40 -10.46
C PRO A 66 -2.68 -5.68 -9.14
N VAL A 67 -3.03 -6.24 -7.96
CA VAL A 67 -2.53 -5.74 -6.66
C VAL A 67 -1.00 -5.85 -6.59
N GLU A 68 -0.44 -6.98 -7.01
CA GLU A 68 1.01 -7.19 -6.99
C GLU A 68 1.73 -6.25 -7.95
N LYS A 69 1.11 -5.92 -9.10
CA LYS A 69 1.63 -4.91 -10.03
C LYS A 69 1.71 -3.52 -9.37
N ASP A 70 0.63 -3.12 -8.70
CA ASP A 70 0.56 -1.84 -7.99
C ASP A 70 1.53 -1.73 -6.81
N VAL A 71 1.82 -2.86 -6.14
CA VAL A 71 2.88 -2.93 -5.13
C VAL A 71 4.25 -2.64 -5.74
N ILE A 72 4.55 -3.21 -6.92
CA ILE A 72 5.82 -2.95 -7.62
C ILE A 72 5.91 -1.49 -8.06
N LEU A 73 4.85 -0.92 -8.64
CA LEU A 73 4.78 0.51 -8.98
C LEU A 73 5.04 1.40 -7.76
N SER A 74 4.35 1.15 -6.65
CA SER A 74 4.52 1.89 -5.40
C SER A 74 5.95 1.77 -4.86
N LEU A 75 6.53 0.57 -4.89
CA LEU A 75 7.89 0.34 -4.45
C LEU A 75 8.90 1.09 -5.32
N ASN A 76 8.72 1.08 -6.64
CA ASN A 76 9.56 1.83 -7.57
C ASN A 76 9.46 3.35 -7.33
N ALA A 77 8.27 3.88 -7.01
CA ALA A 77 8.11 5.29 -6.62
C ALA A 77 8.88 5.63 -5.32
N VAL A 78 8.77 4.78 -4.29
CA VAL A 78 9.54 4.93 -3.03
C VAL A 78 11.05 4.90 -3.30
N ARG A 79 11.51 3.98 -4.17
CA ARG A 79 12.93 3.78 -4.46
C ARG A 79 13.54 4.93 -5.26
N THR A 80 12.84 5.42 -6.27
CA THR A 80 13.36 6.46 -7.18
C THR A 80 13.32 7.84 -6.56
N ASN A 81 12.30 8.15 -5.75
CA ASN A 81 12.20 9.43 -5.06
C ASN A 81 11.59 9.29 -3.65
N PRO A 82 12.36 8.77 -2.68
CA PRO A 82 11.86 8.54 -1.33
C PRO A 82 11.44 9.83 -0.62
N LYS A 83 12.09 10.96 -0.94
CA LYS A 83 11.72 12.27 -0.41
C LYS A 83 10.35 12.72 -0.90
N LYS A 84 10.07 12.64 -2.21
CA LYS A 84 8.76 12.97 -2.77
C LYS A 84 7.67 12.08 -2.20
N PHE A 85 7.93 10.77 -2.12
CA PHE A 85 7.00 9.82 -1.53
C PHE A 85 6.67 10.16 -0.07
N ALA A 86 7.68 10.53 0.72
CA ALA A 86 7.50 10.94 2.11
C ALA A 86 6.60 12.18 2.25
N GLU A 87 6.78 13.19 1.38
CA GLU A 87 5.98 14.42 1.43
C GLU A 87 4.53 14.20 1.00
N LEU A 88 4.30 13.45 -0.07
CA LEU A 88 2.98 13.29 -0.66
C LEU A 88 2.13 12.24 0.08
N TYR A 89 2.74 11.17 0.56
CA TYR A 89 1.99 10.02 1.06
C TYR A 89 2.18 9.77 2.55
N VAL A 90 3.37 10.00 3.12
CA VAL A 90 3.63 9.72 4.54
C VAL A 90 3.29 10.90 5.44
N ARG A 91 3.64 12.12 5.03
CA ARG A 91 3.37 13.33 5.83
C ARG A 91 1.87 13.56 6.09
N PRO A 92 0.95 13.35 5.13
CA PRO A 92 -0.49 13.53 5.40
C PRO A 92 -1.03 12.54 6.42
N VAL A 93 -0.45 11.33 6.52
CA VAL A 93 -0.83 10.30 7.49
C VAL A 93 -0.73 10.82 8.92
N SER A 94 0.32 11.56 9.26
CA SER A 94 0.55 12.01 10.64
C SER A 94 -0.58 12.92 11.14
N LYS A 95 -1.24 13.66 10.24
CA LYS A 95 -2.39 14.51 10.56
C LYS A 95 -3.63 13.72 10.99
N LYS A 96 -3.70 12.44 10.63
CA LYS A 96 -4.80 11.55 11.03
C LYS A 96 -4.62 10.99 12.43
N PHE A 97 -3.48 11.21 13.08
CA PHE A 97 -3.21 10.67 14.42
C PHE A 97 -3.47 11.67 15.55
N LYS A 98 -4.06 11.15 16.63
CA LYS A 98 -4.11 11.74 17.97
C LYS A 98 -3.43 10.79 18.94
N GLY A 99 -2.12 10.94 19.11
CA GLY A 99 -1.29 10.03 19.90
C GLY A 99 -1.23 8.63 19.30
N LYS A 100 -1.89 7.67 19.96
CA LYS A 100 -2.00 6.27 19.50
C LYS A 100 -3.27 5.97 18.72
N ILE A 101 -4.19 6.92 18.65
CA ILE A 101 -5.46 6.77 17.93
C ILE A 101 -5.29 7.37 16.53
N MET A 102 -5.55 6.58 15.49
CA MET A 102 -5.66 7.07 14.11
C MET A 102 -7.14 7.26 13.76
N VAL A 103 -7.50 8.41 13.22
CA VAL A 103 -8.85 8.72 12.74
C VAL A 103 -8.93 8.44 11.24
N GLU A 104 -9.78 7.50 10.87
CA GLU A 104 -10.04 7.16 9.48
C GLU A 104 -10.99 8.15 8.80
N SER A 105 -10.96 8.22 7.47
CA SER A 105 -11.85 9.10 6.69
C SER A 105 -13.35 8.80 6.87
N GLY A 106 -13.70 7.64 7.45
CA GLY A 106 -15.08 7.28 7.86
C GLY A 106 -15.42 7.56 9.33
N GLY A 107 -14.60 8.33 10.06
CA GLY A 107 -14.81 8.67 11.47
C GLY A 107 -14.50 7.55 12.47
N ARG A 108 -14.01 6.40 12.00
CA ARG A 108 -13.57 5.29 12.85
C ARG A 108 -12.22 5.60 13.48
N ASN A 109 -12.08 5.21 14.75
CA ASN A 109 -10.85 5.35 15.51
C ASN A 109 -10.13 3.99 15.59
N ILE A 110 -8.90 3.94 15.09
CA ILE A 110 -8.03 2.76 15.18
C ILE A 110 -7.01 2.99 16.30
N GLN A 111 -7.02 2.11 17.31
CA GLN A 111 -5.99 2.09 18.35
C GLN A 111 -4.74 1.37 17.83
N THR A 112 -3.62 2.08 17.75
CA THR A 112 -2.32 1.55 17.31
C THR A 112 -1.39 1.35 18.51
N ARG A 113 -0.37 0.47 18.39
CA ARG A 113 0.59 0.24 19.46
C ARG A 113 1.66 1.34 19.48
N GLU A 114 2.15 1.68 18.29
CA GLU A 114 3.27 2.60 18.02
C GLU A 114 2.81 4.07 17.97
N GLY A 115 1.62 4.32 17.42
CA GLY A 115 1.08 5.67 17.22
C GLY A 115 1.83 6.48 16.16
N VAL A 116 1.61 7.79 16.19
CA VAL A 116 2.20 8.75 15.25
C VAL A 116 3.74 8.71 15.19
N LYS A 117 4.38 8.18 16.23
CA LYS A 117 5.84 8.03 16.29
C LYS A 117 6.38 7.17 15.13
N ALA A 118 5.69 6.09 14.77
CA ALA A 118 6.09 5.24 13.64
C ALA A 118 6.07 6.02 12.32
N VAL A 119 5.04 6.84 12.11
CA VAL A 119 4.89 7.69 10.92
C VAL A 119 6.03 8.72 10.84
N HIS A 120 6.35 9.38 11.96
CA HIS A 120 7.46 10.34 12.01
C HIS A 120 8.81 9.67 11.74
N LEU A 121 9.04 8.47 12.27
CA LEU A 121 10.25 7.71 12.01
C LEU A 121 10.38 7.35 10.53
N LEU A 122 9.29 6.88 9.91
CA LEU A 122 9.25 6.57 8.48
C LEU A 122 9.51 7.81 7.63
N TYR A 123 8.81 8.92 7.91
CA TYR A 123 9.00 10.19 7.20
C TYR A 123 10.46 10.64 7.26
N ARG A 124 11.06 10.62 8.47
CA ARG A 124 12.48 10.97 8.66
C ARG A 124 13.39 10.01 7.91
N LYS A 125 13.12 8.71 7.93
CA LYS A 125 13.94 7.71 7.23
C LYS A 125 13.92 7.97 5.73
N LEU A 126 12.74 8.05 5.12
CA LEU A 126 12.58 8.26 3.68
C LEU A 126 13.20 9.58 3.20
N ARG A 127 13.03 10.67 3.95
CA ARG A 127 13.67 11.96 3.64
C ARG A 127 15.20 11.89 3.54
N ASN A 128 15.83 10.95 4.26
CA ASN A 128 17.27 10.77 4.31
C ASN A 128 17.77 9.56 3.49
N THR A 129 16.86 8.78 2.92
CA THR A 129 17.20 7.63 2.06
C THR A 129 17.66 8.15 0.70
N LYS A 130 18.79 7.65 0.21
CA LYS A 130 19.25 7.94 -1.15
C LYS A 130 18.37 7.20 -2.16
N LYS A 131 18.16 7.80 -3.33
CA LYS A 131 17.47 7.14 -4.45
C LYS A 131 18.15 5.82 -4.82
N LEU A 132 17.36 4.83 -5.20
CA LEU A 132 17.79 3.50 -5.64
C LEU A 132 17.25 3.22 -7.03
N PRO A 133 17.89 2.30 -7.79
CA PRO A 133 17.40 1.88 -9.09
C PRO A 133 16.02 1.23 -9.04
N ILE A 134 15.28 1.39 -10.14
CA ILE A 134 13.99 0.74 -10.41
C ILE A 134 14.18 -0.79 -10.41
N GLN A 135 13.19 -1.51 -9.90
CA GLN A 135 13.15 -2.98 -9.92
C GLN A 135 12.25 -3.47 -11.05
N GLN A 136 12.56 -4.66 -11.55
CA GLN A 136 11.77 -5.38 -12.54
C GLN A 136 11.04 -6.54 -11.86
N PRO A 137 9.83 -6.91 -12.32
CA PRO A 137 9.14 -8.09 -11.82
C PRO A 137 9.95 -9.36 -12.19
N SER A 138 9.88 -10.39 -11.33
CA SER A 138 10.57 -11.66 -11.58
C SER A 138 9.66 -12.83 -11.22
N ARG A 139 9.33 -13.65 -12.23
CA ARG A 139 8.45 -14.81 -12.07
C ARG A 139 8.97 -15.81 -11.03
N GLY A 140 10.28 -16.04 -11.01
CA GLY A 140 10.90 -16.95 -10.05
C GLY A 140 10.78 -16.45 -8.61
N LEU A 141 10.99 -15.14 -8.39
CA LEU A 141 10.87 -14.53 -7.06
C LEU A 141 9.42 -14.47 -6.60
N SER A 142 8.48 -14.15 -7.50
CA SER A 142 7.05 -14.14 -7.19
C SER A 142 6.55 -15.52 -6.77
N ARG A 143 6.94 -16.58 -7.48
CA ARG A 143 6.60 -17.96 -7.10
C ARG A 143 7.21 -18.37 -5.77
N ALA A 144 8.49 -18.03 -5.54
CA ALA A 144 9.13 -18.33 -4.26
C ALA A 144 8.44 -17.59 -3.09
N ALA A 145 7.98 -16.36 -3.31
CA ALA A 145 7.21 -15.61 -2.32
C ALA A 145 5.82 -16.23 -2.07
N GLU A 146 5.14 -16.69 -3.11
CA GLU A 146 3.87 -17.42 -3.02
C GLU A 146 4.05 -18.73 -2.22
N ASP A 147 5.05 -19.54 -2.57
CA ASP A 147 5.37 -20.79 -1.87
C ASP A 147 5.67 -20.52 -0.39
N HIS A 148 6.45 -19.47 -0.08
CA HIS A 148 6.77 -19.08 1.29
C HIS A 148 5.52 -18.65 2.06
N ALA A 149 4.65 -17.85 1.44
CA ALA A 149 3.39 -17.43 2.05
C ALA A 149 2.46 -18.62 2.33
N LEU A 150 2.39 -19.59 1.41
CA LEU A 150 1.62 -20.82 1.59
C LEU A 150 2.19 -21.70 2.71
N ASP A 151 3.51 -21.75 2.88
CA ASP A 151 4.13 -22.50 3.98
C ASP A 151 3.86 -21.85 5.35
N GLN A 152 4.01 -20.53 5.43
CA GLN A 152 3.66 -19.76 6.63
C GLN A 152 2.18 -19.92 6.99
N ALA A 153 1.29 -19.94 5.99
CA ALA A 153 -0.14 -20.11 6.20
C ALA A 153 -0.51 -21.46 6.83
N LYS A 154 0.24 -22.54 6.55
CA LYS A 154 0.01 -23.86 7.16
C LYS A 154 0.30 -23.89 8.64
N THR A 155 1.31 -23.16 9.08
CA THR A 155 1.80 -23.21 10.47
C THR A 155 1.32 -22.04 11.31
N GLY A 156 0.83 -20.96 10.68
CA GLY A 156 0.53 -19.69 11.34
C GLY A 156 1.76 -18.95 11.85
N ARG A 157 2.97 -19.47 11.57
CA ARG A 157 4.23 -18.78 11.89
C ARG A 157 4.55 -17.82 10.77
N VAL A 158 4.82 -16.57 11.15
CA VAL A 158 5.28 -15.52 10.24
C VAL A 158 6.75 -15.23 10.52
N GLY A 159 7.54 -15.02 9.48
CA GLY A 159 9.00 -14.85 9.54
C GLY A 159 9.67 -15.10 8.21
#